data_AF-A0A7Y8Y1C3-F1
#
_entry.id   AF-A0A7Y8Y1C3-F1
#
_cell.length_a   1.000
_cell.length_b   1.000
_cell.length_c   1.000
_cell.angle_alpha   90.00
_cell.angle_beta   90.00
_cell.angle_gamma   90.00
#
_symmetry.space_group_name_H-M   'P 1'
#
loop_
_entity.id
_entity.type
_entity.pdbx_description
1 polymer ?
#
loop_
_entity_poly.entity_id
_entity_poly.type
_entity_poly.pdbx_seq_one_letter_code
_entity_poly.pdbx_strand_id
1 'polypeptide(L)'
;MKNELKGKMKIASSLIILLAVGCGIASKRKNDAYDVEVIKYVESSSSTQSFDISERSFWNWPDLHAKFSMRSNLVQEVQALPIDDNPGLFEFKYAFIFQTASQRDTMYSDRSLKHWLFINKMDRVYRIDKEGEIASSLGHNSSFFSTCW
;
A
#
# COMPACT_ATOMS: atom_id res chain seq x y z
N MET A 1 -7.90 76.79 30.06
CA MET A 1 -7.16 75.99 29.04
C MET A 1 -5.97 75.34 29.71
N LYS A 2 -5.96 74.00 29.75
CA LYS A 2 -4.82 73.07 30.04
C LYS A 2 -4.20 73.12 31.44
N ASN A 3 -3.87 72.04 32.14
CA ASN A 3 -4.13 70.60 32.04
C ASN A 3 -3.77 69.97 33.41
N GLU A 4 -4.53 68.96 33.82
CA GLU A 4 -4.21 68.04 34.92
C GLU A 4 -3.03 67.11 34.56
N LEU A 5 -2.27 66.68 35.56
CA LEU A 5 -1.37 65.51 35.45
C LEU A 5 -1.28 64.80 36.82
N LYS A 6 -2.21 63.85 37.02
CA LYS A 6 -2.08 62.74 37.99
C LYS A 6 -2.50 61.45 37.29
N GLY A 7 -1.62 60.46 37.26
CA GLY A 7 -1.92 59.10 36.82
C GLY A 7 -0.63 58.29 36.72
N LYS A 8 -0.13 57.76 37.84
CA LYS A 8 -0.34 56.37 38.31
C LYS A 8 -0.09 55.31 37.23
N MET A 9 1.13 54.79 37.31
CA MET A 9 1.63 53.52 36.81
C MET A 9 0.68 52.35 37.12
N LYS A 10 0.32 51.57 36.11
CA LYS A 10 -0.10 50.16 36.25
C LYS A 10 0.46 49.36 35.08
N ILE A 11 1.36 48.44 35.44
CA ILE A 11 1.87 47.37 34.59
C ILE A 11 0.74 46.35 34.45
N ALA A 12 0.42 45.94 33.23
CA ALA A 12 -0.35 44.73 32.97
C ALA A 12 0.15 44.10 31.67
N SER A 13 1.14 43.23 31.82
CA SER A 13 1.41 42.12 30.91
C SER A 13 0.13 41.32 30.68
N SER A 14 -0.23 41.06 29.43
CA SER A 14 -0.86 39.80 29.03
C SER A 14 -0.80 39.65 27.52
N LEU A 15 0.18 38.85 27.11
CA LEU A 15 0.31 38.21 25.81
C LEU A 15 -0.92 37.31 25.60
N ILE A 16 -1.77 37.59 24.61
CA ILE A 16 -2.79 36.65 24.16
C ILE A 16 -2.36 36.11 22.80
N ILE A 17 -1.78 34.91 22.84
CA ILE A 17 -1.49 34.07 21.68
C ILE A 17 -2.84 33.55 21.16
N LEU A 18 -3.32 34.10 20.04
CA LEU A 18 -4.44 33.46 19.32
C LEU A 18 -3.88 32.22 18.61
N LEU A 19 -4.17 31.06 19.18
CA LEU A 19 -4.02 29.75 18.54
C LEU A 19 -4.79 29.77 17.22
N ALA A 20 -4.05 29.69 16.11
CA ALA A 20 -4.60 29.35 14.82
C ALA A 20 -5.18 27.93 14.92
N VAL A 21 -6.50 27.83 15.06
CA VAL A 21 -7.24 26.59 14.86
C VAL A 21 -7.12 26.29 13.37
N GLY A 22 -6.04 25.59 13.02
CA GLY A 22 -5.90 24.95 11.73
C GLY A 22 -7.02 23.94 11.61
N CYS A 23 -8.09 24.32 10.92
CA CYS A 23 -9.11 23.42 10.45
C CYS A 23 -8.47 22.59 9.32
N GLY A 24 -7.62 21.62 9.70
CA GLY A 24 -7.22 20.55 8.82
C GLY A 24 -8.50 19.79 8.49
N ILE A 25 -9.03 20.03 7.29
CA ILE A 25 -10.06 19.18 6.69
C ILE A 25 -9.41 17.80 6.59
N ALA A 26 -9.62 16.97 7.61
CA ALA A 26 -9.39 15.54 7.52
C ALA A 26 -10.41 15.04 6.50
N SER A 27 -10.01 15.08 5.23
CA SER A 27 -10.73 14.40 4.17
C SER A 27 -10.74 12.94 4.57
N LYS A 28 -11.86 12.46 5.13
CA LYS A 28 -12.13 11.04 5.29
C LYS A 28 -11.99 10.43 3.91
N ARG A 29 -10.82 9.85 3.59
CA ARG A 29 -10.70 8.94 2.46
C ARG A 29 -11.73 7.85 2.75
N LYS A 30 -12.78 7.78 1.94
CA LYS A 30 -13.69 6.64 1.99
C LYS A 30 -12.83 5.39 1.82
N ASN A 31 -12.96 4.48 2.78
CA ASN A 31 -12.26 3.21 2.79
C ASN A 31 -12.97 2.27 1.80
N ASP A 32 -13.02 2.66 0.53
CA ASP A 32 -13.76 1.93 -0.49
C ASP A 32 -12.93 0.71 -0.89
N ALA A 33 -13.41 -0.48 -0.54
CA ALA A 33 -12.81 -1.74 -0.96
C ALA A 33 -12.81 -1.84 -2.49
N TYR A 34 -11.70 -2.32 -3.05
CA TYR A 34 -11.53 -2.55 -4.48
C TYR A 34 -12.05 -3.93 -4.87
N ASP A 35 -12.58 -4.05 -6.08
CA ASP A 35 -12.68 -5.33 -6.76
C ASP A 35 -11.29 -5.67 -7.34
N VAL A 36 -10.71 -6.77 -6.89
CA VAL A 36 -9.34 -7.19 -7.19
C VAL A 36 -9.36 -8.54 -7.90
N GLU A 37 -8.81 -8.60 -9.11
CA GLU A 37 -8.45 -9.86 -9.78
C GLU A 37 -7.02 -10.22 -9.35
N VAL A 38 -6.85 -11.40 -8.78
CA VAL A 38 -5.56 -11.94 -8.38
C VAL A 38 -5.17 -13.03 -9.36
N ILE A 39 -3.96 -12.90 -9.90
CA ILE A 39 -3.33 -13.90 -10.74
C ILE A 39 -2.15 -14.47 -9.96
N LYS A 40 -2.12 -15.79 -9.79
CA LYS A 40 -1.03 -16.53 -9.15
C LYS A 40 -0.30 -17.35 -10.21
N TYR A 41 1.02 -17.24 -10.23
CA TYR A 41 1.89 -18.10 -11.02
C TYR A 41 2.01 -19.46 -10.33
N VAL A 42 1.54 -20.51 -11.01
CA VAL A 42 1.54 -21.90 -10.55
C VAL A 42 2.69 -22.62 -11.22
N GLU A 43 3.63 -23.10 -10.43
CA GLU A 43 4.76 -23.88 -10.94
C GLU A 43 4.28 -25.24 -11.41
N SER A 44 4.73 -25.66 -12.59
CA SER A 44 4.50 -27.03 -13.03
C SER A 44 5.39 -27.97 -12.22
N SER A 45 4.81 -29.03 -11.66
CA SER A 45 5.55 -30.11 -10.99
C SER A 45 6.59 -30.80 -11.90
N SER A 46 6.52 -30.58 -13.21
CA SER A 46 7.43 -31.13 -14.22
C SER A 46 8.56 -30.19 -14.64
N SER A 47 8.55 -28.92 -14.24
CA SER A 47 9.62 -27.98 -14.59
C SER A 47 10.75 -28.06 -13.57
N THR A 48 11.89 -28.63 -13.95
CA THR A 48 13.16 -28.59 -13.19
C THR A 48 13.78 -27.19 -13.11
N GLN A 49 13.02 -26.15 -13.41
CA GLN A 49 13.48 -24.79 -13.56
C GLN A 49 13.09 -23.95 -12.34
N SER A 50 14.02 -23.89 -11.38
CA SER A 50 14.12 -22.82 -10.40
C SER A 50 14.53 -21.54 -11.14
N PHE A 51 13.58 -20.86 -11.79
CA PHE A 51 13.85 -19.55 -12.35
C PHE A 51 13.22 -18.48 -11.49
N ASP A 52 14.02 -17.47 -11.16
CA ASP A 52 13.52 -16.17 -10.75
C ASP A 52 12.54 -15.67 -11.83
N ILE A 53 11.24 -15.69 -11.53
CA ILE A 53 10.20 -15.25 -12.45
C ILE A 53 10.26 -13.74 -12.56
N SER A 54 10.75 -13.24 -13.70
CA SER A 54 10.64 -11.82 -14.07
C SER A 54 9.20 -11.44 -14.42
N GLU A 55 8.87 -10.14 -14.37
CA GLU A 55 7.56 -9.63 -14.82
C GLU A 55 7.21 -10.07 -16.24
N ARG A 56 8.18 -10.04 -17.16
CA ARG A 56 7.98 -10.51 -18.54
C ARG A 56 7.65 -12.00 -18.59
N SER A 57 8.40 -12.81 -17.84
CA SER A 57 8.20 -14.25 -17.79
C SER A 57 6.83 -14.60 -17.23
N PHE A 58 6.39 -13.89 -16.17
CA PHE A 58 5.05 -14.02 -15.60
C PHE A 58 3.98 -13.86 -16.69
N TRP A 59 3.99 -12.75 -17.42
CA TRP A 59 2.95 -12.49 -18.43
C TRP A 59 3.05 -13.35 -19.70
N ASN A 60 4.23 -13.89 -20.01
CA ASN A 60 4.44 -14.71 -21.20
C ASN A 60 3.95 -16.16 -21.06
N TRP A 61 3.61 -16.62 -19.86
CA TRP A 61 3.20 -18.00 -19.59
C TRP A 61 1.79 -18.06 -18.95
N PRO A 62 0.74 -17.64 -19.67
CA PRO A 62 -0.61 -17.58 -19.12
C PRO A 62 -1.18 -18.94 -18.72
N ASP A 63 -0.70 -20.04 -19.31
CA ASP A 63 -1.13 -21.40 -18.95
C ASP A 63 -0.71 -21.81 -17.53
N LEU A 64 0.25 -21.08 -16.94
CA LEU A 64 0.70 -21.25 -15.57
C LEU A 64 -0.02 -20.29 -14.60
N HIS A 65 -1.13 -19.68 -15.01
CA HIS A 65 -1.87 -18.75 -14.16
C HIS A 65 -3.12 -19.37 -13.55
N ALA A 66 -3.21 -19.34 -12.23
CA ALA A 66 -4.47 -19.47 -11.51
C ALA A 66 -5.05 -18.09 -11.22
N LYS A 67 -6.39 -17.97 -11.28
CA LYS A 67 -7.09 -16.70 -11.07
C LYS A 67 -8.06 -16.78 -9.90
N PHE A 68 -8.17 -15.67 -9.19
CA PHE A 68 -9.11 -15.49 -8.08
C PHE A 68 -9.65 -14.05 -8.11
N SER A 69 -10.84 -13.83 -7.59
CA SER A 69 -11.41 -12.49 -7.48
C SER A 69 -11.90 -12.25 -6.06
N MET A 70 -11.62 -11.07 -5.53
CA MET A 70 -12.04 -10.68 -4.20
C MET A 70 -12.37 -9.20 -4.13
N ARG A 71 -13.26 -8.83 -3.20
CA ARG A 71 -13.48 -7.44 -2.82
C ARG A 71 -12.69 -7.17 -1.53
N SER A 72 -11.71 -6.28 -1.58
CA SER A 72 -10.77 -6.08 -0.47
C SER A 72 -10.20 -4.66 -0.41
N ASN A 73 -9.86 -4.21 0.80
CA ASN A 73 -9.08 -3.02 1.09
C ASN A 73 -7.55 -3.27 1.06
N LEU A 74 -7.12 -4.46 0.57
CA LEU A 74 -5.72 -4.86 0.46
C LEU A 74 -4.85 -3.77 -0.18
N VAL A 75 -5.36 -3.11 -1.21
CA VAL A 75 -4.60 -2.06 -1.91
C VAL A 75 -4.18 -0.95 -0.96
N GLN A 76 -5.09 -0.48 -0.12
CA GLN A 76 -4.82 0.55 0.88
C GLN A 76 -3.87 0.05 1.96
N GLU A 77 -4.04 -1.20 2.41
CA GLU A 77 -3.19 -1.83 3.43
C GLU A 77 -1.74 -1.92 2.95
N VAL A 78 -1.51 -2.42 1.73
CA VAL A 78 -0.18 -2.52 1.15
C VAL A 78 0.43 -1.14 0.89
N GLN A 79 -0.36 -0.16 0.43
CA GLN A 79 0.15 1.20 0.22
C GLN A 79 0.62 1.88 1.51
N ALA A 80 0.06 1.49 2.66
CA ALA A 80 0.40 1.99 3.98
C ALA A 80 1.64 1.33 4.61
N LEU A 81 2.16 0.24 4.02
CA LEU A 81 3.38 -0.41 4.48
C LEU A 81 4.61 0.51 4.35
N PRO A 82 5.66 0.28 5.15
CA PRO A 82 6.93 0.99 4.99
C PRO A 82 7.54 0.75 3.59
N ILE A 83 8.25 1.76 3.09
CA ILE A 83 9.08 1.62 1.88
C ILE A 83 10.19 0.60 2.18
N ASP A 84 10.47 -0.26 1.21
CA ASP A 84 11.65 -1.11 1.21
C ASP A 84 12.71 -0.56 0.26
N ASP A 85 13.76 0.04 0.82
CA ASP A 85 14.86 0.61 0.04
C ASP A 85 15.89 -0.44 -0.40
N ASN A 86 15.76 -1.70 0.05
CA ASN A 86 16.65 -2.80 -0.33
C ASN A 86 15.85 -4.10 -0.56
N PRO A 87 15.03 -4.15 -1.62
CA PRO A 87 14.12 -5.27 -1.87
C PRO A 87 14.81 -6.58 -2.28
N GLY A 88 16.13 -6.58 -2.46
CA GLY A 88 16.87 -7.74 -2.95
C GLY A 88 16.36 -8.23 -4.32
N LEU A 89 16.37 -9.55 -4.52
CA LEU A 89 15.77 -10.18 -5.69
C LEU A 89 14.26 -10.35 -5.47
N PHE A 90 13.47 -9.69 -6.31
CA PHE A 90 12.01 -9.78 -6.29
C PHE A 90 11.51 -10.78 -7.33
N GLU A 91 10.90 -11.86 -6.87
CA GLU A 91 10.29 -12.87 -7.73
C GLU A 91 8.80 -12.61 -7.93
N PHE A 92 8.33 -12.49 -9.17
CA PHE A 92 6.94 -12.20 -9.47
C PHE A 92 6.10 -13.48 -9.36
N LYS A 93 5.36 -13.65 -8.25
CA LYS A 93 4.46 -14.81 -8.05
C LYS A 93 2.98 -14.47 -8.06
N TYR A 94 2.63 -13.27 -7.64
CA TYR A 94 1.26 -12.79 -7.67
C TYR A 94 1.18 -11.45 -8.39
N ALA A 95 0.11 -11.27 -9.16
CA ALA A 95 -0.31 -9.97 -9.68
C ALA A 95 -1.73 -9.69 -9.18
N PHE A 96 -1.91 -8.57 -8.49
CA PHE A 96 -3.19 -8.09 -8.01
C PHE A 96 -3.59 -6.89 -8.85
N ILE A 97 -4.66 -7.07 -9.62
CA ILE A 97 -5.14 -6.11 -10.61
C ILE A 97 -6.42 -5.49 -10.10
N PHE A 98 -6.44 -4.17 -10.01
CA PHE A 98 -7.56 -3.42 -9.44
C PHE A 98 -7.82 -2.15 -10.24
N GLN A 99 -9.05 -1.67 -10.19
CA GLN A 99 -9.46 -0.46 -10.90
C GLN A 99 -9.42 0.73 -9.95
N THR A 100 -8.60 1.73 -10.27
CA THR A 100 -8.74 3.07 -9.68
C THR A 100 -9.67 3.93 -10.54
N ALA A 101 -10.03 5.13 -10.07
CA ALA A 101 -10.98 5.98 -10.77
C ALA A 101 -10.59 6.30 -12.23
N SER A 102 -9.29 6.23 -12.56
CA SER A 102 -8.75 6.63 -13.88
C SER A 102 -8.06 5.51 -14.64
N GLN A 103 -7.68 4.39 -14.02
CA GLN A 103 -6.91 3.35 -14.70
C GLN A 103 -6.97 1.99 -14.00
N ARG A 104 -6.66 0.94 -14.76
CA ARG A 104 -6.43 -0.41 -14.24
C ARG A 104 -4.98 -0.50 -13.78
N ASP A 105 -4.79 -0.66 -12.48
CA ASP A 105 -3.47 -0.73 -11.84
C ASP A 105 -3.12 -2.16 -11.47
N THR A 106 -1.82 -2.44 -11.35
CA THR A 106 -1.32 -3.74 -10.90
C THR A 106 -0.30 -3.54 -9.79
N MET A 107 -0.45 -4.31 -8.71
CA MET A 107 0.63 -4.54 -7.75
C MET A 107 1.08 -5.98 -7.83
N TYR A 108 2.37 -6.22 -7.61
CA TYR A 108 2.93 -7.54 -7.60
C TYR A 108 3.34 -7.94 -6.19
N SER A 109 3.37 -9.24 -5.94
CA SER A 109 3.92 -9.81 -4.72
C SER A 109 4.74 -11.06 -5.00
N ASP A 110 5.72 -11.29 -4.12
CA ASP A 110 6.48 -12.53 -4.08
C ASP A 110 5.68 -13.73 -3.53
N ARG A 111 6.29 -14.92 -3.49
CA ARG A 111 5.66 -16.14 -2.95
C ARG A 111 5.17 -15.95 -1.52
N SER A 112 5.93 -15.19 -0.72
CA SER A 112 5.68 -15.04 0.71
C SER A 112 4.53 -14.09 1.04
N LEU A 113 4.07 -13.29 0.05
CA LEU A 113 3.11 -12.21 0.23
C LEU A 113 3.60 -11.11 1.19
N LYS A 114 4.93 -11.01 1.39
CA LYS A 114 5.54 -10.02 2.28
C LYS A 114 6.24 -8.90 1.53
N HIS A 115 6.69 -9.14 0.30
CA HIS A 115 7.30 -8.11 -0.53
C HIS A 115 6.33 -7.70 -1.62
N TRP A 116 6.10 -6.40 -1.74
CA TRP A 116 5.10 -5.83 -2.64
C TRP A 116 5.74 -4.80 -3.55
N LEU A 117 5.38 -4.83 -4.82
CA LEU A 117 5.86 -3.89 -5.84
C LEU A 117 4.68 -3.19 -6.50
N PHE A 118 4.62 -1.86 -6.36
CA PHE A 118 3.77 -1.02 -7.18
C PHE A 118 4.56 -0.48 -8.37
N ILE A 119 3.99 -0.60 -9.56
CA ILE A 119 4.50 0.04 -10.76
C ILE A 119 3.56 1.16 -11.14
N ASN A 120 3.97 2.41 -10.92
CA ASN A 120 3.23 3.59 -11.36
C ASN A 120 4.01 4.27 -12.49
N LYS A 121 3.53 4.10 -13.72
CA LYS A 121 4.23 4.51 -14.96
C LYS A 121 5.60 3.84 -15.08
N MET A 122 6.65 4.50 -14.57
CA MET A 122 8.03 4.01 -14.55
C MET A 122 8.61 3.92 -13.13
N ASP A 123 7.90 4.44 -12.13
CA ASP A 123 8.36 4.41 -10.74
C ASP A 123 7.99 3.07 -10.11
N ARG A 124 9.01 2.38 -9.61
CA ARG A 124 8.88 1.13 -8.86
C ARG A 124 8.99 1.45 -7.39
N VAL A 125 7.89 1.24 -6.66
CA VAL A 125 7.85 1.44 -5.21
C VAL A 125 7.72 0.08 -4.54
N TYR A 126 8.78 -0.31 -3.84
CA TYR A 126 8.80 -1.53 -3.04
C TYR A 126 8.29 -1.24 -1.62
N ARG A 127 7.49 -2.17 -1.11
CA ARG A 127 6.82 -2.11 0.19
C ARG A 127 7.00 -3.46 0.87
N ILE A 128 7.19 -3.47 2.19
CA ILE A 128 7.44 -4.70 2.95
C ILE A 128 6.49 -4.86 4.14
N ASP A 129 5.82 -6.01 4.18
CA ASP A 129 5.02 -6.50 5.31
C ASP A 129 5.92 -7.35 6.21
N LYS A 130 6.70 -6.67 7.06
CA LYS A 130 7.71 -7.31 7.92
C LYS A 130 7.10 -8.37 8.83
N GLU A 131 5.97 -8.03 9.45
CA GLU A 131 5.28 -8.91 10.40
C GLU A 131 4.49 -10.01 9.68
N GLY A 132 4.10 -9.80 8.41
CA GLY A 132 3.35 -10.77 7.63
C GLY A 132 1.86 -10.77 7.95
N GLU A 133 1.31 -9.66 8.43
CA GLU A 133 -0.11 -9.55 8.79
C GLU A 133 -1.01 -9.71 7.57
N ILE A 134 -0.63 -9.12 6.44
CA ILE A 134 -1.36 -9.22 5.17
C ILE A 134 -1.23 -10.64 4.64
N ALA A 135 -0.02 -11.19 4.63
CA ALA A 135 0.23 -12.57 4.19
C ALA A 135 -0.61 -13.58 4.99
N SER A 136 -0.65 -13.42 6.32
CA SER A 136 -1.43 -14.26 7.23
C SER A 136 -2.93 -14.13 6.96
N SER A 137 -3.44 -12.90 6.83
CA SER A 137 -4.84 -12.63 6.53
C SER A 137 -5.28 -13.25 5.20
N LEU A 138 -4.51 -13.07 4.12
CA LEU A 138 -4.78 -13.67 2.82
C LEU A 138 -4.81 -15.21 2.90
N GLY A 139 -3.81 -15.80 3.57
CA GLY A 139 -3.72 -17.25 3.75
C GLY A 139 -4.85 -17.86 4.57
N HIS A 140 -5.35 -17.14 5.59
CA HIS A 140 -6.50 -17.59 6.39
C HIS A 140 -7.83 -17.46 5.65
N ASN A 141 -7.98 -16.44 4.81
CA ASN A 141 -9.24 -16.16 4.14
C ASN A 141 -9.45 -16.99 2.87
N SER A 142 -8.38 -17.52 2.26
CA SER A 142 -8.50 -18.35 1.07
C SER A 142 -7.31 -19.30 0.90
N SER A 143 -7.61 -20.58 0.61
CA SER A 143 -6.60 -21.53 0.16
C SER A 143 -5.91 -21.10 -1.13
N PHE A 144 -6.43 -20.09 -1.83
CA PHE A 144 -5.78 -19.59 -3.03
C PHE A 144 -4.34 -19.12 -2.78
N PHE A 145 -4.12 -18.54 -1.60
CA PHE A 145 -2.84 -17.99 -1.18
C PHE A 145 -1.95 -19.00 -0.43
N SER A 146 -2.40 -20.26 -0.26
CA SER A 146 -1.56 -21.28 0.34
C SER A 146 -0.38 -21.65 -0.56
N THR A 147 0.72 -22.05 0.07
CA THR A 147 1.93 -22.53 -0.61
C THR A 147 1.79 -23.98 -1.11
N CYS A 148 0.83 -24.74 -0.58
CA CYS A 148 0.56 -26.13 -0.94
C CYS A 148 -0.79 -26.24 -1.65
N TRP A 149 -0.76 -26.73 -2.89
CA TRP A 149 -1.92 -27.10 -3.71
C TRP A 149 -1.69 -28.51 -4.27
#